data_AF-A0A945N8F3-F1
#
_entry.id   AF-A0A945N8F3-F1
#
_cell.length_a   1.000
_cell.length_b   1.000
_cell.length_c   1.000
_cell.angle_alpha   90.00
_cell.angle_beta   90.00
_cell.angle_gamma   90.00
#
_symmetry.space_group_name_H-M   'P 1'
#
loop_
_entity.id
_entity.type
_entity.pdbx_description
1 polymer ?
#
loop_
_entity_poly.entity_id
_entity_poly.type
_entity_poly.pdbx_seq_one_letter_code
_entity_poly.pdbx_strand_id
1 'polypeptide(L)'
;GESNTFLLEHTGAFSPIDSYQINWNIWNEQPSLEIGSDFSYVRWQAKLGQILRVGHRKWFEFDIIHASTSGESPLQKKFQLGSPAILRGYPQQTDLSDDNLLASRLNFKFPLITKPLWGMMSAFKIQGTVFYDQGKIWSKNISYEKAKHLENAGMGIEWTLDTASLFQVPLKIEVAFPLNDPDYKKPQFIFLGVLTGS
;
A
#
# COMPACT_ATOMS: atom_id res chain seq x y z
N GLY A 1 -12.79 22.43 10.93
CA GLY A 1 -12.36 22.37 12.33
C GLY A 1 -10.86 22.37 12.38
N GLU A 2 -10.29 22.97 13.42
CA GLU A 2 -8.87 22.85 13.74
C GLU A 2 -8.60 21.43 14.25
N SER A 3 -7.50 20.81 13.81
CA SER A 3 -7.15 19.43 14.15
C SER A 3 -5.66 19.38 14.47
N ASN A 4 -5.30 19.79 15.69
CA ASN A 4 -3.97 19.52 16.23
C ASN A 4 -3.93 18.07 16.70
N THR A 5 -2.96 17.29 16.22
CA THR A 5 -2.89 15.84 16.49
C THR A 5 -1.55 15.43 17.06
N PHE A 6 -1.57 14.50 17.99
CA PHE A 6 -0.40 13.75 18.42
C PHE A 6 -0.28 12.49 17.57
N LEU A 7 0.91 12.21 17.04
CA LEU A 7 1.22 11.01 16.25
C LEU A 7 2.40 10.27 16.90
N LEU A 8 2.20 9.00 17.20
CA LEU A 8 3.25 8.06 17.57
C LEU A 8 3.42 7.05 16.44
N GLU A 9 4.64 6.85 15.97
CA GLU A 9 4.96 5.89 14.92
C GLU A 9 6.17 5.03 15.34
N HIS A 10 6.06 3.73 15.10
CA HIS A 10 7.12 2.76 15.30
C HIS A 10 7.27 1.89 14.06
N THR A 11 8.49 1.82 13.54
CA THR A 11 8.85 0.98 12.40
C THR A 11 10.00 0.07 12.78
N GLY A 12 9.95 -1.18 12.32
CA GLY A 12 11.02 -2.13 12.53
C GLY A 12 11.11 -3.18 11.43
N ALA A 13 12.25 -3.85 11.37
CA ALA A 13 12.47 -4.97 10.48
C ALA A 13 13.41 -5.98 11.13
N PHE A 14 13.22 -7.25 10.79
CA PHE A 14 14.05 -8.35 11.26
C PHE A 14 14.21 -9.39 10.15
N SER A 15 15.45 -9.78 9.89
CA SER A 15 15.79 -10.81 8.89
C SER A 15 16.39 -12.02 9.61
N PRO A 16 15.58 -13.03 9.98
CA PRO A 16 16.12 -14.22 10.65
C PRO A 16 17.08 -15.02 9.75
N ILE A 17 16.91 -14.93 8.42
CA ILE A 17 17.78 -15.55 7.41
C ILE A 17 17.86 -14.63 6.18
N ASP A 18 18.88 -14.79 5.35
CA ASP A 18 19.10 -13.93 4.17
C ASP A 18 17.93 -13.96 3.15
N SER A 19 17.21 -15.08 3.09
CA SER A 19 16.09 -15.26 2.17
C SER A 19 14.75 -14.78 2.73
N TYR A 20 14.66 -14.36 4.00
CA TYR A 20 13.39 -14.00 4.62
C TYR A 20 13.52 -12.79 5.54
N GLN A 21 12.68 -11.79 5.32
CA GLN A 21 12.62 -10.58 6.13
C GLN A 21 11.17 -10.31 6.55
N ILE A 22 10.99 -9.97 7.82
CA ILE A 22 9.75 -9.43 8.37
C ILE A 22 9.97 -7.93 8.59
N ASN A 23 8.97 -7.12 8.29
CA ASN A 23 8.94 -5.70 8.63
C ASN A 23 7.58 -5.31 9.19
N TRP A 24 7.54 -4.26 9.99
CA TRP A 24 6.31 -3.73 10.54
C TRP A 24 6.36 -2.21 10.63
N ASN A 25 5.19 -1.60 10.51
CA ASN A 25 4.96 -0.18 10.77
C ASN A 25 3.65 -0.07 11.55
N ILE A 26 3.71 0.56 12.72
CA ILE A 26 2.56 0.76 13.59
C ILE A 26 2.52 2.23 13.95
N TRP A 27 1.38 2.87 13.77
CA TRP A 27 1.19 4.24 14.23
C TRP A 27 -0.15 4.43 14.91
N ASN A 28 -0.19 5.44 15.77
CA ASN A 28 -1.36 5.88 16.50
C ASN A 28 -1.45 7.40 16.45
N GLU A 29 -2.65 7.91 16.20
CA GLU A 29 -2.96 9.32 16.10
C GLU A 29 -4.17 9.65 16.98
N GLN A 30 -4.09 10.74 17.74
CA GLN A 30 -5.21 11.26 18.52
C GLN A 30 -5.21 12.81 18.53
N PRO A 31 -6.37 13.47 18.69
CA PRO A 31 -6.44 14.91 18.88
C PRO A 31 -5.66 15.37 20.12
N SER A 32 -5.02 16.53 20.04
CA SER A 32 -4.39 17.18 21.18
C SER A 32 -5.47 17.76 22.10
N LEU A 33 -5.52 17.24 23.34
CA LEU A 33 -6.43 17.72 24.38
C LEU A 33 -6.15 19.17 24.81
N GLU A 34 -4.94 19.68 24.54
CA GLU A 34 -4.49 21.00 24.99
C GLU A 34 -4.95 22.15 24.07
N ILE A 35 -5.40 21.87 22.84
CA ILE A 35 -5.64 22.91 21.81
C ILE A 35 -7.08 22.88 21.27
N GLY A 36 -8.06 22.42 22.06
CA GLY A 36 -9.48 22.52 21.73
C GLY A 36 -9.85 21.88 20.39
N SER A 37 -10.05 20.56 20.37
CA SER A 37 -10.53 19.84 19.19
C SER A 37 -12.03 19.61 19.26
N ASP A 38 -12.75 19.88 18.15
CA ASP A 38 -14.16 19.51 17.97
C ASP A 38 -14.38 17.99 17.89
N PHE A 39 -13.28 17.23 17.72
CA PHE A 39 -13.28 15.79 17.51
C PHE A 39 -12.62 15.05 18.68
N SER A 40 -13.14 13.87 18.99
CA SER A 40 -12.62 12.97 20.02
C SER A 40 -12.46 11.58 19.42
N TYR A 41 -11.27 11.29 18.91
CA TYR A 41 -10.97 10.01 18.26
C TYR A 41 -9.60 9.46 18.66
N VAL A 42 -9.43 8.15 18.47
CA VAL A 42 -8.12 7.50 18.46
C VAL A 42 -8.07 6.65 17.21
N ARG A 43 -7.08 6.92 16.35
CA ARG A 43 -6.89 6.21 15.08
C ARG A 43 -5.57 5.50 15.08
N TRP A 44 -5.52 4.28 14.58
CA TRP A 44 -4.28 3.53 14.48
C TRP A 44 -4.23 2.68 13.21
N GLN A 45 -3.02 2.35 12.81
CA GLN A 45 -2.77 1.40 11.73
C GLN A 45 -1.59 0.53 12.11
N ALA A 46 -1.69 -0.75 11.75
CA ALA A 46 -0.59 -1.68 11.77
C ALA A 46 -0.43 -2.28 10.37
N LYS A 47 0.79 -2.20 9.84
CA LYS A 47 1.23 -2.90 8.64
C LYS A 47 2.25 -3.95 9.06
N LEU A 48 2.05 -5.18 8.62
CA LEU A 48 3.00 -6.28 8.75
C LEU A 48 3.38 -6.76 7.35
N GLY A 49 4.66 -6.67 7.02
CA GLY A 49 5.21 -7.10 5.74
C GLY A 49 6.16 -8.28 5.87
N GLN A 50 6.20 -9.11 4.83
CA GLN A 50 7.10 -10.25 4.69
C GLN A 50 7.72 -10.25 3.30
N ILE A 51 9.02 -10.48 3.21
CA ILE A 51 9.77 -10.62 1.96
C ILE A 51 10.41 -12.00 1.94
N LEU A 52 10.09 -12.81 0.94
CA LEU A 52 10.64 -14.16 0.76
C LEU A 52 11.37 -14.26 -0.58
N ARG A 53 12.70 -14.39 -0.54
CA ARG A 53 13.55 -14.58 -1.72
C ARG A 53 13.51 -16.03 -2.18
N VAL A 54 13.12 -16.25 -3.43
CA VAL A 54 12.98 -17.56 -4.06
C VAL A 54 13.96 -17.69 -5.24
N GLY A 55 15.20 -18.03 -4.92
CA GLY A 55 16.28 -18.15 -5.90
C GLY A 55 16.90 -16.81 -6.31
N HIS A 56 17.53 -16.77 -7.48
CA HIS A 56 18.29 -15.60 -7.91
C HIS A 56 17.37 -14.47 -8.40
N ARG A 57 17.35 -13.36 -7.66
CA ARG A 57 16.65 -12.10 -8.03
C ARG A 57 15.13 -12.23 -8.21
N LYS A 58 14.52 -13.24 -7.60
CA LYS A 58 13.06 -13.40 -7.53
C LYS A 58 12.62 -13.43 -6.08
N TRP A 59 11.51 -12.79 -5.76
CA TRP A 59 10.99 -12.80 -4.41
C TRP A 59 9.50 -12.49 -4.36
N PHE A 60 8.87 -12.91 -3.27
CA PHE A 60 7.53 -12.52 -2.91
C PHE A 60 7.59 -11.40 -1.88
N GLU A 61 6.67 -10.44 -1.97
CA GLU A 61 6.40 -9.44 -0.94
C GLU A 61 4.94 -9.56 -0.54
N PHE A 62 4.68 -9.82 0.73
CA PHE A 62 3.34 -9.93 1.28
C PHE A 62 3.14 -8.90 2.38
N ASP A 63 2.07 -8.10 2.29
CA ASP A 63 1.69 -7.13 3.31
C ASP A 63 0.28 -7.43 3.82
N ILE A 64 0.07 -7.30 5.13
CA ILE A 64 -1.24 -7.16 5.76
C ILE A 64 -1.29 -5.76 6.39
N ILE A 65 -2.38 -5.04 6.14
CA ILE A 65 -2.63 -3.70 6.65
C ILE A 65 -3.96 -3.72 7.38
N HIS A 66 -3.95 -3.36 8.65
CA HIS A 66 -5.17 -3.18 9.43
C HIS A 66 -5.18 -1.79 10.04
N ALA A 67 -6.33 -1.13 9.98
CA ALA A 67 -6.49 0.22 10.48
C ALA A 67 -7.88 0.41 11.08
N SER A 68 -7.97 1.16 12.17
CA SER A 68 -9.24 1.39 12.86
C SER A 68 -9.25 2.74 13.56
N THR A 69 -10.43 3.36 13.57
CA THR A 69 -10.71 4.61 14.27
C THR A 69 -11.81 4.37 15.30
N SER A 70 -11.52 4.67 16.56
CA SER A 70 -12.52 4.79 17.63
C SER A 70 -12.86 6.25 17.88
N GLY A 71 -14.07 6.53 18.37
CA GLY A 71 -14.53 7.91 18.61
C GLY A 71 -14.83 8.70 17.33
N GLU A 72 -15.32 9.93 17.47
CA GLU A 72 -15.80 10.75 16.36
C GLU A 72 -14.64 11.47 15.66
N SER A 73 -14.36 11.04 14.43
CA SER A 73 -13.31 11.57 13.57
C SER A 73 -13.90 12.38 12.40
N PRO A 74 -13.20 13.41 11.91
CA PRO A 74 -13.63 14.13 10.71
C PRO A 74 -13.50 13.25 9.46
N LEU A 75 -14.26 13.58 8.41
CA LEU A 75 -14.24 12.83 7.13
C LEU A 75 -12.84 12.72 6.52
N GLN A 76 -12.00 13.76 6.68
CA GLN A 76 -10.62 13.79 6.19
C GLN A 76 -9.69 12.79 6.90
N LYS A 77 -10.11 12.23 8.04
CA LYS A 77 -9.35 11.25 8.83
C LYS A 77 -9.86 9.83 8.65
N LYS A 78 -10.84 9.59 7.77
CA LYS A 78 -11.21 8.22 7.36
C LYS A 78 -10.04 7.57 6.60
N PHE A 79 -9.92 6.26 6.73
CA PHE A 79 -8.96 5.50 5.93
C PHE A 79 -9.47 5.38 4.51
N GLN A 80 -8.57 5.24 3.54
CA GLN A 80 -8.90 5.14 2.11
C GLN A 80 -8.42 3.79 1.58
N LEU A 81 -9.33 2.95 1.12
CA LEU A 81 -8.99 1.62 0.60
C LEU A 81 -8.42 1.68 -0.82
N GLY A 82 -9.11 2.35 -1.74
CA GLY A 82 -8.62 2.55 -3.11
C GLY A 82 -7.43 3.49 -3.16
N SER A 83 -6.22 2.94 -3.36
CA SER A 83 -4.99 3.71 -3.48
C SER A 83 -3.83 2.83 -3.97
N PRO A 84 -2.77 3.40 -4.57
CA PRO A 84 -1.58 2.64 -4.95
C PRO A 84 -0.88 1.94 -3.78
N ALA A 85 -1.07 2.45 -2.56
CA ALA A 85 -0.45 1.94 -1.34
C ALA A 85 -1.22 0.78 -0.70
N ILE A 86 -2.50 0.61 -1.01
CA ILE A 86 -3.37 -0.39 -0.38
C ILE A 86 -4.03 -1.29 -1.44
N LEU A 87 -4.97 -0.75 -2.22
CA LEU A 87 -5.72 -1.50 -3.23
C LEU A 87 -5.58 -0.82 -4.60
N ARG A 88 -4.60 -1.28 -5.39
CA ARG A 88 -4.12 -0.62 -6.62
C ARG A 88 -5.17 -0.52 -7.74
N GLY A 89 -6.09 -1.47 -7.79
CA GLY A 89 -7.15 -1.52 -8.80
C GLY A 89 -8.27 -0.51 -8.59
N TYR A 90 -8.28 0.24 -7.49
CA TYR A 90 -9.40 1.10 -7.13
C TYR A 90 -8.96 2.56 -6.93
N PRO A 91 -9.77 3.53 -7.38
CA PRO A 91 -9.44 4.94 -7.28
C PRO A 91 -9.55 5.46 -5.83
N GLN A 92 -8.90 6.59 -5.56
CA GLN A 92 -9.09 7.32 -4.31
C GLN A 92 -10.44 8.06 -4.36
N GLN A 93 -11.50 7.42 -3.86
CA GLN A 93 -12.86 7.95 -3.82
C GLN A 93 -13.46 7.84 -2.42
N THR A 94 -14.40 8.74 -2.11
CA THR A 94 -15.00 8.86 -0.78
C THR A 94 -15.84 7.66 -0.36
N ASP A 95 -16.41 6.93 -1.30
CA ASP A 95 -17.15 5.67 -1.07
C ASP A 95 -16.24 4.50 -0.71
N LEU A 96 -14.94 4.63 -0.98
CA LEU A 96 -13.88 3.74 -0.55
C LEU A 96 -13.12 4.28 0.67
N SER A 97 -13.76 5.19 1.43
CA SER A 97 -13.23 5.76 2.66
C SER A 97 -14.12 5.51 3.88
N ASP A 98 -13.54 4.99 4.97
CA ASP A 98 -14.29 4.67 6.19
C ASP A 98 -13.40 4.53 7.45
N ASP A 99 -14.02 4.23 8.59
CA ASP A 99 -13.38 4.16 9.91
C ASP A 99 -12.42 2.98 10.11
N ASN A 100 -12.69 1.86 9.44
CA ASN A 100 -11.93 0.63 9.59
C ASN A 100 -11.54 0.07 8.22
N LEU A 101 -10.34 -0.50 8.15
CA LEU A 101 -9.77 -1.05 6.95
C LEU A 101 -8.98 -2.32 7.27
N LEU A 102 -9.16 -3.34 6.44
CA LEU A 102 -8.27 -4.51 6.40
C LEU A 102 -7.92 -4.79 4.94
N ALA A 103 -6.64 -4.88 4.64
CA ALA A 103 -6.17 -5.20 3.31
C ALA A 103 -4.98 -6.17 3.36
N SER A 104 -4.81 -6.93 2.29
CA SER A 104 -3.60 -7.69 2.03
C SER A 104 -3.13 -7.51 0.60
N ARG A 105 -1.81 -7.60 0.42
CA ARG A 105 -1.15 -7.38 -0.86
C ARG A 105 -0.12 -8.46 -1.07
N LEU A 106 -0.11 -9.09 -2.22
CA LEU A 106 0.89 -10.06 -2.63
C LEU A 106 1.53 -9.60 -3.93
N ASN A 107 2.85 -9.47 -3.93
CA ASN A 107 3.65 -9.16 -5.10
C ASN A 107 4.61 -10.31 -5.36
N PHE A 108 4.81 -10.64 -6.63
CA PHE A 108 5.90 -11.49 -7.08
C PHE A 108 6.77 -10.70 -8.05
N LYS A 109 8.03 -10.50 -7.66
CA LYS A 109 9.01 -9.73 -8.44
C LYS A 109 10.02 -10.67 -9.09
N PHE A 110 10.38 -10.37 -10.33
CA PHE A 110 11.30 -11.17 -11.14
C PHE A 110 12.11 -10.30 -12.10
N PRO A 111 13.32 -10.71 -12.50
CA PRO A 111 14.12 -9.91 -13.42
C PRO A 111 13.54 -10.00 -14.84
N LEU A 112 13.33 -8.85 -15.50
CA LEU A 112 13.00 -8.82 -16.94
C LEU A 112 14.26 -8.90 -17.79
N ILE A 113 15.35 -8.32 -17.29
CA ILE A 113 16.64 -8.31 -17.96
C ILE A 113 17.67 -9.04 -17.09
N THR A 114 18.23 -10.10 -17.67
CA THR A 114 19.20 -10.99 -17.02
C THR A 114 20.64 -10.75 -17.50
N LYS A 115 20.83 -9.94 -18.55
CA LYS A 115 22.13 -9.58 -19.13
C LYS A 115 22.26 -8.06 -19.26
N PRO A 116 23.46 -7.48 -19.11
CA PRO A 116 23.63 -6.04 -19.31
C PRO A 116 23.32 -5.71 -20.77
N LEU A 117 22.44 -4.75 -21.01
CA LEU A 117 22.01 -4.45 -22.38
C LEU A 117 22.99 -3.54 -23.12
N TRP A 118 23.69 -2.62 -22.45
CA TRP A 118 24.70 -1.75 -23.08
C TRP A 118 25.72 -1.32 -22.02
N GLY A 119 27.00 -1.22 -22.41
CA GLY A 119 28.11 -0.87 -21.51
C GLY A 119 27.82 0.41 -20.72
N MET A 120 27.97 0.33 -19.39
CA MET A 120 27.75 1.35 -18.34
C MET A 120 26.36 1.48 -17.71
N MET A 121 25.26 1.00 -18.29
CA MET A 121 23.95 1.00 -17.60
C MET A 121 23.61 -0.41 -17.08
N SER A 122 23.49 -0.54 -15.76
CA SER A 122 23.03 -1.76 -15.10
C SER A 122 21.55 -2.00 -15.39
N ALA A 123 21.24 -2.53 -16.58
CA ALA A 123 19.91 -2.99 -16.96
C ALA A 123 19.41 -4.14 -16.04
N PHE A 124 20.27 -4.66 -15.17
CA PHE A 124 19.94 -5.61 -14.11
C PHE A 124 18.96 -5.06 -13.06
N LYS A 125 18.65 -3.77 -13.09
CA LYS A 125 17.67 -3.17 -12.17
C LYS A 125 16.24 -3.12 -12.70
N ILE A 126 16.00 -3.61 -13.93
CA ILE A 126 14.66 -3.69 -14.51
C ILE A 126 14.00 -5.03 -14.13
N GLN A 127 12.86 -4.93 -13.47
CA GLN A 127 12.12 -6.04 -12.89
C GLN A 127 10.66 -5.97 -13.30
N GLY A 128 10.07 -7.14 -13.49
CA GLY A 128 8.65 -7.31 -13.64
C GLY A 128 8.05 -7.58 -12.28
N THR A 129 6.83 -7.10 -12.08
CA THR A 129 6.01 -7.42 -10.92
C THR A 129 4.65 -7.91 -11.41
N VAL A 130 4.14 -8.97 -10.79
CA VAL A 130 2.73 -9.34 -10.85
C VAL A 130 2.19 -9.31 -9.44
N PHE A 131 0.94 -8.91 -9.28
CA PHE A 131 0.39 -8.70 -7.96
C PHE A 131 -1.09 -9.00 -7.88
N TYR A 132 -1.51 -9.29 -6.65
CA TYR A 132 -2.89 -9.45 -6.25
C TYR A 132 -3.09 -8.68 -4.93
N ASP A 133 -4.09 -7.81 -4.91
CA ASP A 133 -4.46 -7.07 -3.71
C ASP A 133 -5.92 -7.35 -3.38
N GLN A 134 -6.25 -7.41 -2.10
CA GLN A 134 -7.62 -7.56 -1.63
C GLN A 134 -7.83 -6.77 -0.34
N GLY A 135 -9.06 -6.35 -0.08
CA GLY A 135 -9.38 -5.67 1.16
C GLY A 135 -10.87 -5.41 1.37
N LYS A 136 -11.15 -4.88 2.55
CA LYS A 136 -12.46 -4.44 3.01
C LYS A 136 -12.31 -3.13 3.75
N ILE A 137 -13.32 -2.29 3.64
CA ILE A 137 -13.43 -1.04 4.38
C ILE A 137 -14.86 -0.91 4.92
N TRP A 138 -15.00 -0.40 6.15
CA TRP A 138 -16.30 -0.34 6.80
C TRP A 138 -16.39 0.66 7.94
N SER A 139 -17.62 1.16 8.15
CA SER A 139 -17.97 2.06 9.23
C SER A 139 -18.19 1.33 10.53
N LYS A 140 -18.19 2.06 11.65
CA LYS A 140 -18.44 1.51 12.99
C LYS A 140 -19.73 0.68 13.11
N ASN A 141 -20.73 0.97 12.29
CA ASN A 141 -22.06 0.35 12.34
C ASN A 141 -22.18 -0.89 11.44
N ILE A 142 -21.14 -1.21 10.66
CA ILE A 142 -21.09 -2.36 9.77
C ILE A 142 -20.03 -3.32 10.32
N SER A 143 -20.32 -4.63 10.30
CA SER A 143 -19.34 -5.63 10.71
C SER A 143 -18.43 -6.02 9.53
N TYR A 144 -17.24 -6.52 9.84
CA TYR A 144 -16.27 -6.96 8.84
C TYR A 144 -16.85 -8.01 7.85
N GLU A 145 -17.72 -8.88 8.33
CA GLU A 145 -18.35 -9.94 7.53
C GLU A 145 -19.30 -9.35 6.47
N LYS A 146 -19.99 -8.26 6.82
CA LYS A 146 -20.93 -7.56 5.94
C LYS A 146 -20.27 -6.56 5.00
N ALA A 147 -19.04 -6.15 5.31
CA ALA A 147 -18.29 -5.20 4.49
C ALA A 147 -17.99 -5.78 3.10
N LYS A 148 -18.18 -4.97 2.05
CA LYS A 148 -17.93 -5.33 0.64
C LYS A 148 -16.46 -5.76 0.50
N HIS A 149 -16.26 -6.93 -0.08
CA HIS A 149 -14.93 -7.42 -0.43
C HIS A 149 -14.52 -6.86 -1.78
N LEU A 150 -13.34 -6.27 -1.84
CA LEU A 150 -12.75 -5.73 -3.06
C LEU A 150 -11.42 -6.39 -3.33
N GLU A 151 -11.17 -6.72 -4.59
CA GLU A 151 -9.93 -7.37 -5.01
C GLU A 151 -9.52 -6.89 -6.41
N ASN A 152 -8.21 -6.95 -6.67
CA ASN A 152 -7.63 -6.66 -7.97
C ASN A 152 -6.44 -7.58 -8.26
N ALA A 153 -6.15 -7.78 -9.54
CA ALA A 153 -4.89 -8.33 -10.00
C ALA A 153 -4.23 -7.35 -10.97
N GLY A 154 -2.91 -7.43 -11.09
CA GLY A 154 -2.20 -6.53 -11.98
C GLY A 154 -0.76 -6.93 -12.23
N MET A 155 -0.10 -6.10 -13.03
CA MET A 155 1.28 -6.29 -13.40
C MET A 155 1.96 -4.94 -13.61
N GLY A 156 3.28 -4.94 -13.58
CA GLY A 156 4.06 -3.74 -13.82
C GLY A 156 5.53 -4.00 -14.05
N ILE A 157 6.23 -2.89 -14.29
CA ILE A 157 7.67 -2.82 -14.48
C ILE A 157 8.23 -1.85 -13.45
N GLU A 158 9.24 -2.30 -12.73
CA GLU A 158 10.01 -1.53 -11.75
C GLU A 158 11.44 -1.38 -12.28
N TRP A 159 11.99 -0.17 -12.21
CA TRP A 159 13.35 0.12 -12.60
C TRP A 159 13.99 1.10 -11.62
N THR A 160 15.06 0.70 -10.96
CA THR A 160 15.86 1.61 -10.14
C THR A 160 16.95 2.26 -11.00
N LEU A 161 16.84 3.56 -11.21
CA LEU A 161 17.86 4.37 -11.86
C LEU A 161 18.98 4.69 -10.87
N ASP A 162 20.20 4.30 -11.22
CA ASP A 162 21.41 4.80 -10.56
C ASP A 162 21.77 6.14 -11.20
N THR A 163 21.37 7.25 -10.58
CA THR A 163 21.94 8.54 -10.94
C THR A 163 23.36 8.59 -10.40
N ALA A 164 24.30 9.16 -11.15
CA ALA A 164 25.71 9.27 -10.77
C ALA A 164 25.97 10.08 -9.46
N SER A 165 24.93 10.50 -8.74
CA SER A 165 24.94 11.07 -7.40
C SER A 165 23.92 10.36 -6.50
N LEU A 166 24.40 9.86 -5.36
CA LEU A 166 23.82 9.55 -4.02
C LEU A 166 22.35 9.06 -3.83
N PHE A 167 21.47 9.10 -4.82
CA PHE A 167 20.05 8.77 -4.69
C PHE A 167 19.62 7.76 -5.75
N GLN A 168 18.83 6.78 -5.34
CA GLN A 168 18.19 5.82 -6.23
C GLN A 168 16.78 6.28 -6.52
N VAL A 169 16.44 6.49 -7.79
CA VAL A 169 15.08 6.87 -8.20
C VAL A 169 14.35 5.61 -8.69
N PRO A 170 13.37 5.08 -7.92
CA PRO A 170 12.55 3.98 -8.38
C PRO A 170 11.53 4.52 -9.40
N LEU A 171 11.66 4.10 -10.65
CA LEU A 171 10.61 4.24 -11.66
C LEU A 171 9.70 3.02 -11.60
N LYS A 172 8.40 3.24 -11.57
CA LYS A 172 7.38 2.20 -11.48
C LYS A 172 6.21 2.51 -12.38
N ILE A 173 5.85 1.57 -13.24
CA ILE A 173 4.67 1.63 -14.10
C ILE A 173 3.87 0.35 -13.84
N GLU A 174 2.64 0.48 -13.38
CA GLU A 174 1.75 -0.65 -13.11
C GLU A 174 0.38 -0.42 -13.75
N VAL A 175 -0.28 -1.54 -14.05
CA VAL A 175 -1.70 -1.58 -14.38
C VAL A 175 -2.37 -2.57 -13.45
N ALA A 176 -3.50 -2.17 -12.87
CA ALA A 176 -4.29 -2.98 -11.95
C ALA A 176 -5.73 -3.07 -12.45
N PHE A 177 -6.30 -4.26 -12.40
CA PHE A 177 -7.64 -4.58 -12.87
C PHE A 177 -8.49 -4.99 -11.67
N PRO A 178 -9.57 -4.24 -11.34
CA PRO A 178 -10.60 -4.72 -10.42
C PRO A 178 -11.08 -6.12 -10.83
N LEU A 179 -11.31 -6.97 -9.85
CA LEU A 179 -11.87 -8.30 -10.04
C LEU A 179 -13.25 -8.36 -9.37
N ASN A 180 -14.19 -9.01 -10.04
CA ASN A 180 -15.51 -9.36 -9.47
C ASN A 180 -16.31 -8.16 -8.90
N ASP A 181 -16.09 -6.95 -9.40
CA ASP A 181 -16.79 -5.74 -8.96
C ASP A 181 -17.71 -5.15 -10.05
N PRO A 182 -19.03 -5.01 -9.81
CA PRO A 182 -19.95 -4.43 -10.78
C PRO A 182 -19.81 -2.91 -10.93
N ASP A 183 -19.32 -2.21 -9.90
CA ASP A 183 -19.19 -0.76 -9.84
C ASP A 183 -17.85 -0.30 -10.44
N TYR A 184 -16.81 -1.12 -10.30
CA TYR A 184 -15.45 -0.83 -10.76
C TYR A 184 -14.99 -1.82 -11.84
N LYS A 185 -14.99 -1.40 -13.11
CA LYS A 185 -14.61 -2.27 -14.26
C LYS A 185 -13.38 -1.80 -15.03
N LYS A 186 -12.96 -0.56 -14.81
CA LYS A 186 -11.85 0.05 -15.56
C LYS A 186 -10.51 -0.28 -14.92
N PRO A 187 -9.47 -0.56 -15.72
CA PRO A 187 -8.12 -0.68 -15.20
C PRO A 187 -7.63 0.67 -14.64
N GLN A 188 -6.83 0.60 -13.59
CA GLN A 188 -6.11 1.73 -13.02
C GLN A 188 -4.67 1.70 -13.50
N PHE A 189 -4.19 2.83 -14.02
CA PHE A 189 -2.79 3.02 -14.39
C PHE A 189 -2.07 3.75 -13.25
N ILE A 190 -0.92 3.23 -12.85
CA ILE A 190 -0.14 3.76 -11.75
C ILE A 190 1.24 4.12 -12.27
N PHE A 191 1.58 5.39 -12.14
CA PHE A 191 2.88 5.92 -12.51
C PHE A 191 3.57 6.48 -11.26
N LEU A 192 4.76 5.97 -10.95
CA LEU A 192 5.56 6.39 -9.79
C LEU A 192 4.81 6.30 -8.44
N GLY A 193 3.90 5.31 -8.31
CA GLY A 193 3.10 5.15 -7.10
C GLY A 193 1.92 6.12 -6.98
N VAL A 194 1.57 6.83 -8.06
CA VAL A 194 0.41 7.73 -8.15
C VAL A 194 -0.58 7.18 -9.18
N LEU A 195 -1.88 7.21 -8.86
CA LEU A 195 -2.93 6.88 -9.84
C LEU A 195 -2.97 7.96 -10.92
N THR A 196 -2.77 7.55 -12.16
CA THR A 196 -3.01 8.38 -13.34
C THR A 196 -4.34 7.93 -13.91
N GLY A 197 -5.34 8.82 -13.88
CA GLY A 197 -6.77 8.50 -13.99
C GLY A 197 -7.24 7.61 -15.16
N SER A 198 -8.45 7.06 -15.00
CA SER A 198 -9.19 6.25 -15.98
C SER A 198 -10.61 6.77 -16.21
#